data_AF-A0A1F7CXJ0-F1
#
_entry.id   AF-A0A1F7CXJ0-F1
#
_cell.length_a   1.000
_cell.length_b   1.000
_cell.length_c   1.000
_cell.angle_alpha   90.00
_cell.angle_beta   90.00
_cell.angle_gamma   90.00
#
_symmetry.space_group_name_H-M   'P 1'
#
loop_
_entity.id
_entity.type
_entity.pdbx_description
1 polymer ?
#
loop_
_entity_poly.entity_id
_entity_poly.type
_entity_poly.pdbx_seq_one_letter_code
_entity_poly.pdbx_strand_id
1 'polypeptide(L)'
;MTKQTSIAELRRMQIKDLLGEIRAQEHTVSKLRLGVKLRKEKDTAKYRGEKRQLARMCTVLAEKQTEELPAQKPGSTVSVSQKSAAKHAHSPSKKS
;
A
#
# COMPACT_ATOMS: atom_id res chain seq x y z
N MET A 1 4.52 10.92 -18.60
CA MET A 1 4.99 10.49 -17.27
C MET A 1 4.45 11.48 -16.26
N THR A 2 3.53 11.05 -15.38
CA THR A 2 3.13 11.83 -14.20
C THR A 2 4.23 11.66 -13.17
N LYS A 3 4.85 12.78 -12.75
CA LYS A 3 5.92 12.79 -11.75
C LYS A 3 5.30 12.29 -10.44
N GLN A 4 5.77 11.16 -9.92
CA GLN A 4 5.27 10.64 -8.65
C GLN A 4 5.65 11.62 -7.54
N THR A 5 4.65 12.13 -6.82
CA THR A 5 4.85 13.02 -5.68
C THR A 5 5.67 12.28 -4.62
N SER A 6 6.76 12.89 -4.17
CA SER A 6 7.63 12.32 -3.16
C SER A 6 6.92 12.26 -1.80
N ILE A 7 7.36 11.37 -0.92
CA ILE A 7 6.81 11.27 0.45
C ILE A 7 6.97 12.59 1.21
N ALA A 8 8.10 13.29 1.01
CA ALA A 8 8.36 14.57 1.64
C ALA A 8 7.35 15.65 1.20
N GLU A 9 7.00 15.68 -0.09
CA GLU A 9 5.96 16.58 -0.60
C GLU A 9 4.58 16.21 -0.05
N LEU A 10 4.22 14.91 -0.06
CA LEU A 10 2.94 14.44 0.48
C LEU A 10 2.74 14.81 1.96
N ARG A 11 3.79 14.73 2.78
CA ARG A 11 3.74 15.12 4.19
C ARG A 11 3.53 16.62 4.39
N ARG A 12 3.97 17.45 3.46
CA ARG A 12 3.78 18.91 3.50
C ARG A 12 2.39 19.35 3.03
N MET A 13 1.65 18.49 2.33
CA MET A 13 0.29 18.82 1.87
C MET A 13 -0.69 18.94 3.04
N GLN A 14 -1.69 19.82 2.88
CA GLN A 14 -2.83 19.87 3.77
C GLN A 14 -3.68 18.60 3.59
N ILE A 15 -4.34 18.15 4.66
CA ILE A 15 -5.17 16.92 4.63
C ILE A 15 -6.25 17.02 3.55
N LYS A 16 -6.88 18.19 3.40
CA LYS A 16 -7.92 18.42 2.39
C LYS A 16 -7.40 18.23 0.95
N ASP A 17 -6.22 18.77 0.66
CA ASP A 17 -5.59 18.65 -0.66
C ASP A 17 -5.14 17.21 -0.91
N LEU A 18 -4.56 16.56 0.11
CA LEU A 18 -4.16 15.16 0.05
C LEU A 18 -5.35 14.24 -0.25
N LEU A 19 -6.52 14.50 0.35
CA LEU A 19 -7.76 13.76 0.06
C LEU A 19 -8.22 13.96 -1.38
N GLY A 20 -8.11 15.19 -1.92
CA GLY A 20 -8.42 15.48 -3.32
C GLY A 20 -7.52 14.70 -4.27
N GLU A 21 -6.22 14.72 -4.02
CA GLU A 21 -5.22 13.98 -4.78
C GLU A 21 -5.43 12.46 -4.71
N ILE A 22 -5.76 11.92 -3.53
CA ILE A 22 -6.07 10.49 -3.36
C ILE A 22 -7.23 10.10 -4.28
N ARG A 23 -8.33 10.87 -4.31
CA ARG A 23 -9.48 10.57 -5.18
C ARG A 23 -9.11 10.60 -6.66
N ALA A 24 -8.30 11.58 -7.09
CA ALA A 24 -7.82 11.66 -8.47
C ALA A 24 -6.93 10.45 -8.84
N GLN A 25 -6.07 10.03 -7.89
CA GLN A 25 -5.21 8.88 -8.05
C GLN A 25 -5.99 7.56 -8.08
N GLU A 26 -7.03 7.41 -7.25
CA GLU A 26 -7.94 6.26 -7.26
C GLU A 26 -8.64 6.08 -8.61
N HIS A 27 -9.12 7.18 -9.19
CA HIS A 27 -9.73 7.17 -10.52
C HIS A 27 -8.72 6.72 -11.60
N THR A 28 -7.49 7.24 -11.54
CA THR A 28 -6.41 6.86 -12.45
C THR A 28 -6.08 5.37 -12.34
N VAL A 29 -5.90 4.86 -11.12
CA VAL A 29 -5.63 3.44 -10.86
C VAL A 29 -6.79 2.56 -11.32
N SER A 30 -8.03 3.00 -11.12
CA SER A 30 -9.23 2.27 -11.55
C SER A 30 -9.34 2.17 -13.07
N LYS A 31 -9.06 3.28 -13.78
CA LYS A 31 -9.01 3.31 -15.24
C LYS A 31 -7.93 2.37 -15.79
N LEU A 32 -6.73 2.42 -15.22
CA LEU A 32 -5.63 1.54 -15.59
C LEU A 32 -5.96 0.07 -15.31
N ARG A 33 -6.56 -0.24 -14.15
CA ARG A 33 -7.01 -1.59 -13.80
C ARG A 33 -7.99 -2.13 -14.83
N LEU A 34 -8.96 -1.32 -15.26
CA LEU A 34 -9.91 -1.71 -16.29
C LEU A 34 -9.22 -1.94 -17.64
N GLY A 35 -8.33 -1.03 -18.05
CA GLY A 35 -7.53 -1.16 -19.27
C GLY A 35 -6.71 -2.45 -19.29
N VAL A 36 -6.05 -2.80 -18.18
CA VAL A 36 -5.29 -4.04 -18.04
C VAL A 36 -6.20 -5.27 -18.12
N LYS A 37 -7.34 -5.27 -17.41
CA LYS A 37 -8.31 -6.37 -17.44
C LYS A 37 -8.86 -6.62 -18.84
N LEU A 38 -9.14 -5.56 -19.58
CA LEU A 38 -9.65 -5.61 -20.95
C LEU A 38 -8.54 -5.83 -21.99
N ARG A 39 -7.28 -6.03 -21.56
CA ARG A 39 -6.08 -6.15 -22.42
C ARG A 39 -5.89 -4.97 -23.40
N LYS A 40 -6.48 -3.81 -23.08
CA LYS A 40 -6.36 -2.54 -23.83
C LYS A 40 -5.13 -1.74 -23.39
N GLU A 41 -4.68 -1.94 -22.16
CA GLU A 41 -3.46 -1.33 -21.61
C GLU A 41 -2.38 -2.41 -21.49
N LYS A 42 -1.27 -2.23 -22.21
CA LYS A 42 -0.13 -3.16 -22.20
C LYS A 42 0.86 -2.83 -21.09
N ASP A 43 0.88 -1.58 -20.64
CA ASP A 43 1.80 -1.13 -19.60
C ASP A 43 1.28 -1.46 -18.20
N THR A 44 1.44 -2.72 -17.82
CA THR A 44 1.12 -3.19 -16.47
C THR A 44 2.07 -2.64 -15.40
N ALA A 45 3.27 -2.20 -15.79
CA ALA A 45 4.24 -1.60 -14.89
C ALA A 45 3.75 -0.23 -14.41
N LYS A 46 3.16 0.57 -15.31
CA LYS A 46 2.48 1.83 -14.98
C LYS A 46 1.36 1.62 -13.96
N TYR A 47 0.46 0.65 -14.18
CA TYR A 47 -0.58 0.33 -13.19
C TYR A 47 0.00 0.01 -11.80
N ARG A 48 1.07 -0.80 -11.74
CA ARG A 48 1.75 -1.12 -10.47
C ARG A 48 2.39 0.11 -9.83
N GLY A 49 2.97 1.00 -10.64
CA GLY A 49 3.53 2.28 -10.21
C GLY A 49 2.48 3.17 -9.56
N GLU A 50 1.39 3.43 -10.26
CA GLU A 50 0.31 4.29 -9.77
C GLU A 50 -0.38 3.70 -8.53
N LYS A 51 -0.52 2.37 -8.47
CA LYS A 51 -1.05 1.68 -7.28
C LYS A 51 -0.15 1.85 -6.06
N ARG A 52 1.18 1.79 -6.24
CA ARG A 52 2.13 2.04 -5.15
C ARG A 52 2.08 3.49 -4.69
N GLN A 53 1.92 4.43 -5.61
CA GLN A 53 1.76 5.84 -5.26
C GLN A 53 0.49 6.06 -4.42
N LEU A 54 -0.65 5.49 -4.84
CA LEU A 54 -1.88 5.55 -4.07
C LEU A 54 -1.70 5.01 -2.64
N ALA A 55 -1.04 3.86 -2.49
CA ALA A 55 -0.76 3.29 -1.17
C ALA A 55 0.07 4.24 -0.29
N ARG A 56 1.10 4.90 -0.84
CA ARG A 56 1.90 5.90 -0.11
C ARG A 56 1.06 7.08 0.36
N MET A 57 0.18 7.58 -0.49
CA MET A 57 -0.71 8.71 -0.15
C MET A 57 -1.65 8.33 0.99
N CYS A 58 -2.25 7.13 0.95
CA CYS A 58 -3.08 6.63 2.03
C CYS A 58 -2.31 6.44 3.34
N THR A 59 -1.06 5.96 3.29
CA THR A 59 -0.20 5.86 4.49
C THR A 59 0.05 7.23 5.11
N VAL A 60 0.41 8.25 4.31
CA VAL A 60 0.63 9.62 4.83
C VAL A 60 -0.65 10.22 5.41
N LEU A 61 -1.81 9.95 4.80
CA LEU A 61 -3.10 10.38 5.35
C LEU A 61 -3.35 9.75 6.72
N ALA A 62 -3.09 8.45 6.87
CA ALA A 62 -3.25 7.73 8.14
C ALA A 62 -2.26 8.24 9.20
N GLU A 63 -1.00 8.51 8.83
CA GLU A 63 0.00 9.14 9.71
C GLU A 63 -0.54 10.49 10.24
N LYS A 64 -0.98 11.38 9.34
CA LYS A 64 -1.54 12.69 9.70
C LYS A 64 -2.77 12.59 10.60
N GLN A 65 -3.67 11.66 10.33
CA GLN A 65 -4.86 11.44 11.16
C GLN A 65 -4.51 10.90 12.55
N THR A 66 -3.43 10.13 12.67
CA THR A 66 -2.95 9.60 13.94
C THR A 66 -2.22 10.67 14.76
N GLU A 67 -1.47 11.56 14.11
CA GLU A 67 -0.79 12.69 14.76
C GLU A 67 -1.76 13.76 15.30
N GLU A 68 -2.89 13.99 14.63
CA GLU A 68 -3.94 14.94 15.06
C GLU A 68 -4.78 14.42 16.24
N LEU A 69 -4.68 13.13 16.59
CA LEU A 69 -5.33 12.58 17.77
C LEU A 69 -4.39 12.71 18.98
N PRO A 70 -4.82 13.34 20.10
CA PRO A 70 -4.01 13.38 21.31
C PRO A 70 -3.75 11.94 21.77
N ALA A 71 -2.46 11.60 21.87
CA ALA A 71 -1.92 10.27 22.13
C ALA A 71 -2.77 9.39 23.05
N GLN A 72 -3.62 8.53 22.49
CA GLN A 72 -4.06 7.33 23.19
C GLN A 72 -2.93 6.30 23.11
N LYS A 73 -2.31 6.10 24.28
CA LYS A 73 -1.26 5.17 24.70
C LYS A 73 -0.92 3.99 23.76
N PRO A 74 0.38 3.63 23.63
CA PRO A 74 0.83 2.52 22.79
C PRO A 74 0.43 1.19 23.44
N GLY A 75 -0.43 0.43 22.77
CA GLY A 75 -0.88 -0.87 23.27
C GLY A 75 -1.51 -1.80 22.24
N SER A 76 -1.30 -1.56 20.93
CA SER A 76 -1.76 -2.49 19.89
C SER A 76 -0.57 -3.06 19.14
N THR A 77 0.03 -4.07 19.74
CA THR A 77 0.93 -5.03 19.10
C THR A 77 0.17 -5.75 17.98
N VAL A 78 0.26 -5.24 16.75
CA VAL A 78 -0.02 -6.07 15.59
C VAL A 78 1.16 -7.02 15.43
N SER A 79 1.02 -8.20 16.05
CA SER A 79 1.84 -9.38 15.81
C SER A 79 1.80 -9.70 14.31
N VAL A 80 2.81 -9.24 13.58
CA VAL A 80 3.15 -9.85 12.29
C VAL A 80 3.79 -11.19 12.63
N SER A 81 2.98 -12.25 12.64
CA SER A 81 3.49 -13.62 12.63
C SER A 81 4.34 -13.80 11.38
N GLN A 82 5.64 -13.64 11.55
CA GLN A 82 6.65 -14.02 10.57
C GLN A 82 6.47 -15.52 10.33
N LYS A 83 5.99 -15.86 9.12
CA LYS A 83 5.93 -17.23 8.64
C LYS A 83 7.38 -17.68 8.41
N SER A 84 8.00 -18.23 9.44
CA SER A 84 9.32 -18.83 9.41
C SER A 84 9.32 -19.97 8.40
N ALA A 85 10.09 -19.79 7.32
CA ALA A 85 10.54 -20.90 6.50
C ALA A 85 11.67 -21.61 7.25
N ALA A 86 11.46 -22.86 7.63
CA ALA A 86 12.54 -23.78 8.00
C ALA A 86 12.24 -25.16 7.42
N LYS A 87 13.08 -25.56 6.45
CA LYS A 87 13.23 -26.93 5.94
C LYS A 87 14.04 -27.77 6.93
N HIS A 88 14.00 -29.10 6.74
CA HIS A 88 14.69 -30.22 7.44
C HIS A 88 13.86 -30.88 8.54
N ALA A 89 13.81 -32.21 8.71
CA ALA A 89 14.21 -33.38 7.91
C ALA A 89 13.63 -34.63 8.62
N HIS A 90 13.46 -35.72 7.86
CA HIS A 90 13.64 -37.12 8.30
C HIS A 90 12.74 -37.74 9.40
N SER A 91 11.79 -38.60 8.98
CA SER A 91 11.59 -39.96 9.53
C SER A 91 10.41 -40.68 8.82
N PRO A 92 10.62 -41.81 8.12
CA PRO A 92 9.55 -42.75 7.84
C PRO A 92 9.40 -43.71 9.03
N SER A 93 8.24 -43.64 9.68
CA SER A 93 7.82 -44.52 10.78
C SER A 93 7.61 -45.96 10.31
N LYS A 94 8.26 -46.91 11.00
CA LYS A 94 7.86 -48.32 11.09
C LYS A 94 6.43 -48.46 11.63
N LYS A 95 5.62 -49.29 10.97
CA LYS A 95 4.46 -50.07 11.46
C LYS A 95 3.89 -50.77 10.21
N SER A 96 3.40 -51.99 10.21
CA SER A 96 3.34 -53.12 11.14
C SER A 96 3.12 -54.35 10.26
#